data_AF-W6XP73-F1
#
_entry.id   AF-W6XP73-F1
#
_cell.length_a   1.000
_cell.length_b   1.000
_cell.length_c   1.000
_cell.angle_alpha   90.00
_cell.angle_beta   90.00
_cell.angle_gamma   90.00
#
_symmetry.space_group_name_H-M   'P 1'
#
loop_
_entity.id
_entity.type
_entity.pdbx_description
1 polymer ?
#
loop_
_entity_poly.entity_id
_entity_poly.type
_entity_poly.pdbx_seq_one_letter_code
_entity_poly.pdbx_strand_id
1 'polypeptide(L)'
;MPKSNFSALKYREEVALYKEHAAKLHSHQKPNISSYAKTHNLGYKRLLRAYKNAPTRSDKKPTNYRLNDAQDLALERYLNAINAIGFGIHHRMIAQQAYALLQESYMGPDESPTPLGHNWARRWLQRHPKY
;
A
#
# COMPACT_ATOMS: atom_id res chain seq x y z
N MET A 1 -1.24 -19.37 -16.76
CA MET A 1 -2.44 -19.47 -15.92
C MET A 1 -2.58 -18.20 -15.06
N PRO A 2 -3.57 -17.33 -15.31
CA PRO A 2 -3.80 -16.18 -14.43
C PRO A 2 -4.26 -16.69 -13.06
N LYS A 3 -3.54 -16.34 -11.98
CA LYS A 3 -3.92 -16.69 -10.60
C LYS A 3 -5.27 -16.04 -10.28
N SER A 4 -6.20 -16.80 -9.70
CA SER A 4 -7.57 -16.36 -9.47
C SER A 4 -7.63 -15.10 -8.57
N ASN A 5 -8.17 -14.01 -9.11
CA ASN A 5 -8.39 -12.74 -8.39
C ASN A 5 -9.48 -12.86 -7.30
N PHE A 6 -10.25 -13.95 -7.29
CA PHE A 6 -11.36 -14.19 -6.38
C PHE A 6 -10.95 -14.17 -4.90
N SER A 7 -9.76 -14.72 -4.57
CA SER A 7 -9.24 -14.72 -3.20
C SER A 7 -8.87 -13.32 -2.71
N ALA A 8 -8.34 -12.47 -3.59
CA ALA A 8 -7.97 -11.10 -3.25
C ALA A 8 -9.21 -10.21 -3.08
N LEU A 9 -10.23 -10.40 -3.93
CA LEU A 9 -11.51 -9.70 -3.83
C LEU A 9 -12.21 -10.02 -2.50
N LYS A 10 -12.37 -11.31 -2.20
CA LYS A 10 -12.97 -11.79 -0.94
C LYS A 10 -12.24 -11.25 0.29
N TYR A 11 -10.91 -11.17 0.24
CA TYR A 11 -10.12 -10.59 1.32
C TYR A 11 -10.37 -9.08 1.50
N ARG A 12 -10.53 -8.32 0.41
CA ARG A 12 -10.83 -6.89 0.47
C ARG A 12 -12.22 -6.63 1.04
N GLU A 13 -13.21 -7.40 0.62
CA GLU A 13 -14.58 -7.37 1.16
C GLU A 13 -14.58 -7.67 2.65
N GLU A 14 -13.87 -8.72 3.07
CA GLU A 14 -13.72 -9.06 4.48
C GLU A 14 -13.09 -7.91 5.27
N VAL A 15 -11.99 -7.33 4.79
CA VAL A 15 -11.34 -6.18 5.44
C VAL A 15 -12.29 -4.98 5.54
N ALA A 16 -13.06 -4.69 4.50
CA ALA A 16 -14.03 -3.59 4.48
C ALA A 16 -15.11 -3.78 5.55
N LEU A 17 -15.64 -5.00 5.69
CA LEU A 17 -16.60 -5.36 6.73
C LEU A 17 -16.02 -5.09 8.13
N TYR A 18 -14.80 -5.54 8.42
CA TYR A 18 -14.17 -5.28 9.72
C TYR A 18 -13.96 -3.77 9.99
N LYS A 19 -13.64 -2.98 8.96
CA LYS A 19 -13.48 -1.53 9.09
C LYS A 19 -14.80 -0.83 9.40
N GLU A 20 -15.90 -1.25 8.78
CA GLU A 20 -17.23 -0.71 9.06
C GLU A 20 -17.65 -0.96 10.51
N HIS A 21 -17.47 -2.19 11.00
CA HIS A 21 -17.74 -2.53 12.39
C HIS A 21 -16.83 -1.81 13.38
N ALA A 22 -15.55 -1.62 13.03
CA ALA A 22 -14.64 -0.81 13.83
C ALA A 22 -15.10 0.66 13.92
N ALA A 23 -15.58 1.25 12.83
CA ALA A 23 -16.13 2.61 12.82
C ALA A 23 -17.34 2.74 13.76
N LYS A 24 -18.24 1.74 13.76
CA LYS A 24 -19.37 1.65 14.70
C LYS A 24 -18.91 1.51 16.16
N LEU A 25 -17.76 0.90 16.43
CA LEU A 25 -17.23 0.80 17.79
C LEU A 25 -16.61 2.11 18.27
N HIS A 26 -16.03 2.91 17.37
CA HIS A 26 -15.44 4.21 17.72
C HIS A 26 -16.46 5.26 18.17
N SER A 27 -17.74 5.11 17.83
CA SER A 27 -18.80 6.01 18.31
C SER A 27 -19.15 5.79 19.79
N HIS A 28 -18.75 4.66 20.37
CA HIS A 28 -19.02 4.34 21.77
C HIS A 28 -17.81 4.64 22.66
N GLN A 29 -18.05 5.20 23.85
CA GLN A 29 -17.00 5.45 24.84
C GLN A 29 -16.62 4.12 25.52
N LYS A 30 -15.42 3.61 25.25
CA LYS A 30 -14.87 2.33 25.77
C LYS A 30 -15.72 1.08 25.41
N PRO A 31 -15.80 0.72 24.12
CA PRO A 31 -16.60 -0.42 23.69
C PRO A 31 -16.01 -1.77 24.14
N ASN A 32 -16.87 -2.73 24.48
CA ASN A 32 -16.48 -4.11 24.71
C ASN A 32 -16.37 -4.87 23.37
N ILE A 33 -15.17 -4.86 22.78
CA ILE A 33 -14.87 -5.45 21.46
C ILE A 33 -15.14 -6.96 21.45
N SER A 34 -14.89 -7.67 22.55
CA SER A 34 -15.11 -9.13 22.64
C SER A 34 -16.59 -9.48 22.57
N SER A 35 -17.42 -8.79 23.33
CA SER A 35 -18.88 -8.98 23.30
C SER A 35 -19.44 -8.65 21.92
N TYR A 36 -19.06 -7.51 21.35
CA TYR A 36 -19.48 -7.11 20.01
C TYR A 36 -19.09 -8.14 18.94
N ALA A 37 -17.85 -8.65 18.99
CA ALA A 37 -17.39 -9.67 18.05
C ALA A 37 -18.25 -10.94 18.11
N LYS A 38 -18.70 -11.36 19.30
CA LYS A 38 -19.59 -12.52 19.45
C LYS A 38 -20.98 -12.24 18.86
N THR A 39 -21.57 -11.09 19.18
CA THR A 39 -22.91 -10.71 18.69
C THR A 39 -22.96 -10.63 17.17
N HIS A 40 -21.88 -10.17 16.54
CA HIS A 40 -21.79 -10.03 15.08
C HIS A 40 -21.08 -11.20 14.38
N ASN A 41 -20.76 -12.29 15.09
CA ASN A 41 -20.05 -13.45 14.57
C ASN A 41 -18.72 -13.11 13.84
N LEU A 42 -17.96 -12.18 14.41
CA LEU A 42 -16.69 -11.69 13.89
C LEU A 42 -15.49 -12.25 14.66
N GLY A 43 -14.36 -12.40 13.97
CA GLY A 43 -13.11 -12.76 14.62
C GLY A 43 -12.58 -11.64 15.51
N TYR A 44 -12.58 -11.83 16.83
CA TYR A 44 -12.11 -10.84 17.81
C TYR A 44 -10.76 -10.21 17.45
N LYS A 45 -9.74 -11.02 17.12
CA LYS A 45 -8.40 -10.52 16.79
C LYS A 45 -8.38 -9.60 15.57
N ARG A 46 -9.21 -9.88 14.56
CA ARG A 46 -9.30 -9.07 13.33
C ARG A 46 -10.03 -7.77 13.59
N LEU A 47 -11.13 -7.82 14.35
CA LEU A 47 -11.87 -6.64 14.77
C LEU A 47 -11.05 -5.71 15.67
N LEU A 48 -10.32 -6.26 16.64
CA LEU A 48 -9.42 -5.48 17.50
C LEU A 48 -8.32 -4.77 16.68
N ARG A 49 -7.77 -5.43 15.67
CA ARG A 49 -6.79 -4.81 14.77
C ARG A 49 -7.40 -3.69 13.93
N ALA A 50 -8.60 -3.90 13.39
CA ALA A 50 -9.33 -2.87 12.65
C ALA A 50 -9.64 -1.65 13.54
N TYR A 51 -10.12 -1.88 14.77
CA TYR A 51 -10.37 -0.83 15.77
C TYR A 51 -9.10 -0.05 16.16
N LYS A 52 -7.94 -0.72 16.20
CA LYS A 52 -6.66 -0.05 16.45
C LYS A 52 -6.07 0.62 15.19
N ASN A 53 -6.81 0.66 14.07
CA ASN A 53 -6.32 1.14 12.78
C ASN A 53 -5.00 0.46 12.34
N ALA A 54 -4.79 -0.80 12.73
CA ALA A 54 -3.57 -1.52 12.42
C ALA A 54 -3.51 -1.89 10.92
N PRO A 55 -2.34 -1.77 10.27
CA PRO A 55 -2.20 -2.05 8.85
C PRO A 55 -2.55 -3.50 8.53
N THR A 56 -3.31 -3.68 7.45
CA THR A 56 -3.71 -4.99 6.92
C THR A 56 -2.60 -5.60 6.07
N ARG A 57 -2.79 -6.83 5.57
CA ARG A 57 -1.81 -7.46 4.69
C ARG A 57 -1.61 -6.66 3.40
N SER A 58 -2.68 -6.04 2.89
CA SER A 58 -2.64 -5.20 1.69
C SER A 58 -1.93 -3.87 1.91
N ASP A 59 -1.92 -3.36 3.15
CA ASP A 59 -1.29 -2.06 3.47
C ASP A 59 0.22 -2.19 3.69
N LYS A 60 0.70 -3.41 3.98
CA LYS A 60 2.13 -3.65 4.19
C LYS A 60 2.91 -3.50 2.89
N LYS A 61 3.93 -2.64 2.91
CA LYS A 61 4.94 -2.56 1.85
C LYS A 61 5.62 -3.93 1.69
N PRO A 62 5.86 -4.40 0.46
CA PRO A 62 6.63 -5.61 0.23
C PRO A 62 8.00 -5.51 0.92
N THR A 63 8.52 -6.60 1.47
CA THR A 63 9.85 -6.63 2.11
C THR A 63 10.95 -6.09 1.21
N ASN A 64 10.82 -6.29 -0.11
CA ASN A 64 11.78 -5.83 -1.11
C ASN A 64 11.37 -4.49 -1.75
N TYR A 65 10.58 -3.67 -1.04
CA TYR A 65 10.26 -2.33 -1.50
C TYR A 65 11.48 -1.42 -1.30
N ARG A 66 12.01 -0.91 -2.40
CA ARG A 66 13.33 -0.27 -2.42
C ARG A 66 13.31 1.20 -2.04
N LEU A 67 12.20 1.89 -2.27
CA LEU A 67 12.07 3.30 -1.91
C LEU A 67 11.64 3.41 -0.45
N ASN A 68 12.29 4.31 0.29
CA ASN A 68 11.78 4.76 1.59
C ASN A 68 10.56 5.69 1.41
N ASP A 69 9.90 6.05 2.51
CA ASP A 69 8.66 6.85 2.47
C ASP A 69 8.87 8.24 1.84
N ALA A 70 10.02 8.87 2.07
CA ALA A 70 10.35 10.18 1.52
C ALA A 70 10.58 10.12 0.00
N GLN A 71 11.31 9.09 -0.47
CA GLN A 71 11.54 8.85 -1.89
C GLN A 71 10.24 8.48 -2.62
N ASP A 72 9.38 7.71 -1.98
CA ASP A 72 8.07 7.35 -2.52
C ASP A 72 7.21 8.61 -2.73
N LEU A 73 7.18 9.49 -1.73
CA LEU A 73 6.50 10.77 -1.81
C LEU A 73 7.10 11.68 -2.89
N ALA A 74 8.43 11.72 -3.02
CA ALA A 74 9.10 12.48 -4.07
C ALA A 74 8.72 11.98 -5.47
N LEU A 75 8.67 10.67 -5.67
CA LEU A 75 8.22 10.06 -6.92
C LEU A 75 6.76 10.38 -7.23
N GLU A 76 5.87 10.31 -6.24
CA GLU A 76 4.47 10.72 -6.43
C GLU A 76 4.33 12.19 -6.85
N ARG A 77 5.07 13.10 -6.20
CA ARG A 77 5.06 14.53 -6.54
C ARG A 77 5.54 14.77 -7.96
N TYR A 78 6.61 14.10 -8.36
CA TYR A 78 7.10 14.14 -9.75
C TYR A 78 6.00 13.69 -10.72
N LEU A 79 5.36 12.54 -10.48
CA LEU A 79 4.31 12.03 -11.37
C LEU A 79 3.07 12.91 -11.40
N ASN A 80 2.68 13.51 -10.28
CA ASN A 80 1.60 14.49 -10.23
C ASN A 80 1.90 15.71 -11.12
N ALA A 81 3.14 16.22 -11.08
CA ALA A 81 3.55 17.35 -11.91
C ALA A 81 3.49 16.99 -13.41
N ILE A 82 3.98 15.80 -13.79
CA ILE A 82 3.92 15.31 -15.18
C ILE A 82 2.46 15.16 -15.65
N ASN A 83 1.61 14.56 -14.81
CA ASN A 83 0.19 14.39 -15.13
C ASN A 83 -0.54 15.74 -15.26
N ALA A 84 -0.20 16.73 -14.42
CA ALA A 84 -0.79 18.06 -14.47
C ALA A 84 -0.47 18.81 -15.78
N ILE A 85 0.70 18.53 -16.38
CA ILE A 85 1.10 19.08 -17.68
C ILE A 85 0.39 18.35 -18.85
N GLY A 86 -0.33 17.26 -18.57
CA GLY A 86 -1.04 16.46 -19.56
C GLY A 86 -0.13 15.46 -20.30
N PHE A 87 1.08 15.22 -19.80
CA PHE A 87 1.97 14.23 -20.38
C PHE A 87 1.66 12.84 -19.82
N GLY A 88 1.57 11.84 -20.69
CA GLY A 88 1.25 10.47 -20.30
C GLY A 88 2.31 9.85 -19.39
N ILE A 89 1.88 9.17 -18.32
CA ILE A 89 2.78 8.44 -17.43
C ILE A 89 3.14 7.09 -18.04
N HIS A 90 4.43 6.85 -18.28
CA HIS A 90 4.93 5.57 -18.81
C HIS A 90 5.78 4.80 -17.79
N HIS A 91 5.71 3.47 -17.83
CA HIS A 91 6.43 2.58 -16.90
C HIS A 91 7.95 2.85 -16.84
N ARG A 92 8.56 3.13 -18.00
CA ARG A 92 10.00 3.42 -18.09
C ARG A 92 10.38 4.69 -17.33
N MET A 93 9.57 5.73 -17.43
CA MET A 93 9.78 6.99 -16.74
C MET A 93 9.71 6.82 -15.22
N ILE A 94 8.73 6.06 -14.73
CA ILE A 94 8.61 5.75 -13.30
C ILE A 94 9.86 5.02 -12.80
N ALA A 95 10.31 4.01 -13.54
CA ALA A 95 11.52 3.26 -13.17
C ALA A 95 12.78 4.13 -13.19
N GLN A 96 12.92 5.00 -14.19
CA GLN A 96 14.07 5.91 -14.30
C GLN A 96 14.09 6.91 -13.14
N GLN A 97 12.96 7.57 -12.85
CA GLN A 97 12.89 8.53 -11.76
C GLN A 97 13.10 7.88 -10.40
N ALA A 98 12.49 6.71 -10.18
CA ALA A 98 12.70 5.95 -8.95
C ALA A 98 14.16 5.52 -8.77
N TYR A 99 14.85 5.18 -9.85
CA TYR A 99 16.27 4.85 -9.80
C TYR A 99 17.14 6.09 -9.52
N ALA A 100 16.83 7.24 -10.12
CA ALA A 100 17.52 8.50 -9.83
C ALA A 100 17.44 8.88 -8.34
N LEU A 101 16.25 8.74 -7.73
CA LEU A 101 16.06 8.96 -6.29
C LEU A 101 16.86 7.99 -5.41
N LEU A 102 17.09 6.76 -5.88
CA LEU A 102 17.94 5.80 -5.19
C LEU A 102 19.41 6.16 -5.31
N GLN A 103 19.85 6.64 -6.48
CA GLN A 103 21.22 7.07 -6.72
C GLN A 103 21.58 8.26 -5.84
N GLU A 104 20.68 9.23 -5.70
CA GLU A 104 20.89 10.43 -4.89
C GLU A 104 21.16 10.13 -3.41
N SER A 105 20.50 9.10 -2.86
CA SER A 105 20.67 8.71 -1.45
C SER A 105 21.62 7.52 -1.26
N TYR A 106 22.37 7.12 -2.29
CA TYR A 106 23.19 5.91 -2.22
C TYR A 106 24.50 6.20 -1.48
N MET A 107 24.76 5.43 -0.42
CA MET A 107 25.94 5.53 0.44
C MET A 107 26.70 4.19 0.53
N GLY A 108 26.47 3.30 -0.43
CA GLY A 108 27.08 1.97 -0.44
C GLY A 108 28.51 1.98 -0.99
N PRO A 109 29.21 0.83 -0.91
CA PRO A 109 30.60 0.71 -1.35
C PRO A 109 30.75 0.68 -2.89
N ASP A 110 29.69 0.43 -3.64
CA ASP A 110 29.73 0.41 -5.10
C ASP A 110 29.62 1.83 -5.67
N GLU A 111 29.80 1.99 -6.99
CA GLU A 111 29.61 3.29 -7.65
C GLU A 111 28.12 3.67 -7.76
N SER A 112 27.20 2.70 -7.70
CA SER A 112 25.77 2.93 -7.88
C SER A 112 24.90 1.84 -7.24
N PRO A 113 23.64 2.15 -6.86
CA PRO A 113 22.69 1.16 -6.37
C PRO A 113 22.37 0.13 -7.45
N THR A 114 22.04 -1.09 -7.05
CA THR A 114 21.55 -2.11 -7.99
C THR A 114 20.36 -1.57 -8.80
N PRO A 115 20.20 -1.90 -10.09
CA PRO A 115 19.04 -1.47 -10.89
C PRO A 115 17.70 -1.96 -10.33
N LEU A 116 16.62 -1.19 -10.56
CA LEU A 116 15.27 -1.65 -10.26
C LEU A 116 14.88 -2.82 -11.17
N GLY A 117 14.21 -3.83 -10.63
CA GLY A 117 13.77 -4.99 -11.42
C GLY A 117 12.74 -4.60 -12.49
N HIS A 118 12.70 -5.35 -13.60
CA HIS A 118 11.84 -5.06 -14.75
C HIS A 118 10.35 -4.83 -14.41
N ASN A 119 9.81 -5.61 -13.47
CA ASN A 119 8.40 -5.52 -13.04
C ASN A 119 8.15 -4.49 -11.93
N TRP A 120 9.15 -3.74 -11.49
CA TRP A 120 9.05 -2.85 -10.34
C TRP A 120 8.04 -1.72 -10.58
N ALA A 121 8.15 -0.99 -11.70
CA ALA A 121 7.25 0.11 -12.03
C ALA A 121 5.79 -0.36 -12.16
N ARG A 122 5.56 -1.51 -12.80
CA ARG A 122 4.23 -2.13 -12.89
C ARG A 122 3.63 -2.43 -11.51
N ARG A 123 4.43 -3.00 -10.58
CA ARG A 123 3.99 -3.28 -9.21
C ARG A 123 3.83 -2.02 -8.36
N TRP A 124 4.54 -0.95 -8.71
CA TRP A 124 4.38 0.36 -8.10
C TRP A 124 3.04 0.97 -8.51
N LEU A 125 2.72 1.00 -9.80
CA LEU A 125 1.43 1.49 -10.32
C LEU A 125 0.23 0.72 -9.78
N GLN A 126 0.32 -0.61 -9.66
CA GLN A 126 -0.73 -1.43 -9.04
C GLN A 126 -1.07 -1.02 -7.60
N ARG A 127 -0.18 -0.31 -6.91
CA ARG A 127 -0.40 0.23 -5.56
C ARG A 127 -0.82 1.70 -5.55
N HIS A 128 -0.66 2.40 -6.67
CA HIS A 128 -1.01 3.80 -6.85
C HIS A 128 -2.03 3.94 -7.98
N PRO A 129 -3.29 3.48 -7.76
CA PRO A 129 -4.32 3.43 -8.81
C PRO A 129 -4.78 4.81 -9.32
N LYS A 130 -4.21 5.91 -8.79
CA LYS A 130 -4.42 7.27 -9.27
C LYS A 130 -3.70 7.57 -10.60
N TYR A 131 -2.74 6.74 -11.00
CA TYR A 131 -1.92 6.89 -12.20
C TYR A 131 -2.13 5.73 -13.18
#